data_AF-A0A6A5TDG3-F1
#
_entry.id   AF-A0A6A5TDG3-F1
#
_cell.length_a   1.000
_cell.length_b   1.000
_cell.length_c   1.000
_cell.angle_alpha   90.00
_cell.angle_beta   90.00
_cell.angle_gamma   90.00
#
_symmetry.space_group_name_H-M   'P 1'
#
loop_
_entity.id
_entity.type
_entity.pdbx_description
1 polymer ?
#
loop_
_entity_poly.entity_id
_entity_poly.type
_entity_poly.pdbx_seq_one_letter_code
_entity_poly.pdbx_strand_id
1 'polypeptide(L)'
;MGLAFNLFLAIFAGTGSFLFGYDSGVMTDVIHSPHFLEFFNTSKTTPIVGAINSTFSGGAVFGSLMGGFTMDRFGRRKTVMIGAIINLIGAALQAGAQNLAMILVGRILAGWAVGIMSMSVPVYQSECAHPSKRGLIVGITQQMIGVGFIVSTWVGYGSAQVPATSSFSWRFPLAFQCVPCLILIIGILFFPESPRWLVEADRADEALQVLHKLHYNGSNEDEIQAEYHEIKATIEAEKAITAPGWLIMFKVAPWRTRLFHATLIQVFTQMTGINVIGYYQTILYENLGITGNRNLLVAGIYNIIGPVFNLFFIIFLLDRVGRRKPLLFGTIAITIALICEAVIGSQVTDATGSRKDSLSIAGVFFLFLVSCIFSCSFGPISWVYASEIMPLSIRGRGSAFATGIGNWLVSTVWSQVSPIGLGAISYKFYFIFVAWNICVTLPTIFFVFKETKQLTLEEIDLLFGDRALGTLPENLNDKEVAETHQETKYA
;
A
#
# COMPACT_ATOMS: atom_id res chain seq x y z
N MET A 1 7.19 20.21 -22.09
CA MET A 1 6.68 20.48 -20.72
C MET A 1 6.11 19.23 -20.04
N GLY A 2 5.48 18.29 -20.75
CA GLY A 2 4.78 17.14 -20.15
C GLY A 2 5.59 16.25 -19.20
N LEU A 3 6.83 15.85 -19.52
CA LEU A 3 7.56 14.89 -18.67
C LEU A 3 7.91 15.43 -17.27
N ALA A 4 8.42 16.67 -17.19
CA ALA A 4 8.75 17.29 -15.91
C ALA A 4 7.48 17.52 -15.07
N PHE A 5 6.39 17.92 -15.71
CA PHE A 5 5.09 18.09 -15.06
C PHE A 5 4.52 16.76 -14.55
N ASN A 6 4.62 15.68 -15.32
CA ASN A 6 4.14 14.35 -14.93
C ASN A 6 4.98 13.73 -13.81
N LEU A 7 6.30 13.93 -13.82
CA LEU A 7 7.16 13.50 -12.72
C LEU A 7 6.87 14.32 -11.45
N PHE A 8 6.67 15.63 -11.59
CA PHE A 8 6.27 16.48 -10.48
C PHE A 8 4.90 16.08 -9.91
N LEU A 9 3.93 15.78 -10.78
CA LEU A 9 2.61 15.26 -10.41
C LEU A 9 2.73 13.91 -9.69
N ALA A 10 3.53 12.99 -10.22
CA ALA A 10 3.75 11.70 -9.59
C ALA A 10 4.37 11.84 -8.19
N ILE A 11 5.42 12.65 -8.04
CA ILE A 11 6.08 12.88 -6.74
C ILE A 11 5.14 13.58 -5.77
N PHE A 12 4.42 14.61 -6.23
CA PHE A 12 3.51 15.39 -5.40
C PHE A 12 2.26 14.60 -4.99
N ALA A 13 1.62 13.88 -5.92
CA ALA A 13 0.52 12.98 -5.59
C ALA A 13 1.00 11.89 -4.61
N GLY A 14 2.26 11.47 -4.74
CA GLY A 14 2.94 10.59 -3.82
C GLY A 14 3.08 11.13 -2.39
N THR A 15 2.81 12.41 -2.13
CA THR A 15 2.73 12.95 -0.75
C THR A 15 1.61 12.30 0.07
N GLY A 16 0.51 11.84 -0.55
CA GLY A 16 -0.49 11.04 0.17
C GLY A 16 0.07 9.68 0.61
N SER A 17 0.91 9.06 -0.22
CA SER A 17 1.65 7.83 0.11
C SER A 17 2.74 8.09 1.15
N PHE A 18 3.37 9.27 1.14
CA PHE A 18 4.27 9.71 2.20
C PHE A 18 3.55 9.81 3.55
N LEU A 19 2.33 10.38 3.58
CA LEU A 19 1.54 10.47 4.82
C LEU A 19 1.27 9.10 5.42
N PHE A 20 0.95 8.09 4.61
CA PHE A 20 0.87 6.70 5.07
C PHE A 20 2.18 6.30 5.78
N GLY A 21 3.33 6.40 5.12
CA GLY A 21 4.61 6.03 5.75
C GLY A 21 4.93 6.81 7.03
N TYR A 22 4.62 8.11 7.03
CA TYR A 22 4.84 8.97 8.20
C TYR A 22 3.98 8.53 9.39
N ASP A 23 2.66 8.38 9.18
CA ASP A 23 1.67 7.97 10.18
C ASP A 23 1.95 6.57 10.76
N SER A 24 2.45 5.67 9.92
CA SER A 24 2.84 4.32 10.31
C SER A 24 4.15 4.32 11.12
N GLY A 25 5.13 5.13 10.76
CA GLY A 25 6.44 5.15 11.44
C GLY A 25 6.47 5.98 12.72
N VAL A 26 5.81 7.15 12.74
CA VAL A 26 5.90 8.12 13.86
C VAL A 26 5.43 7.52 15.18
N MET A 27 4.50 6.58 15.14
CA MET A 27 3.94 5.98 16.34
C MET A 27 4.95 5.10 17.07
N THR A 28 5.90 4.48 16.36
CA THR A 28 6.99 3.69 16.94
C THR A 28 7.85 4.53 17.89
N ASP A 29 8.11 5.79 17.53
CA ASP A 29 8.89 6.73 18.36
C ASP A 29 8.05 7.27 19.53
N VAL A 30 6.78 7.59 19.27
CA VAL A 30 5.84 8.10 20.28
C VAL A 30 5.65 7.10 21.42
N ILE A 31 5.43 5.82 21.12
CA ILE A 31 5.27 4.77 22.14
C ILE A 31 6.58 4.41 22.86
N HIS A 32 7.72 4.85 22.33
CA HIS A 32 9.01 4.71 23.00
C HIS A 32 9.28 5.85 24.01
N SER A 33 8.62 7.00 23.86
CA SER A 33 8.81 8.17 24.74
C SER A 33 8.41 7.87 26.20
N PRO A 34 9.33 8.06 27.17
CA PRO A 34 9.01 7.91 28.60
C PRO A 34 7.90 8.87 29.05
N HIS A 35 7.96 10.15 28.65
CA HIS A 35 6.92 11.12 28.96
C HIS A 35 5.55 10.72 28.41
N PHE A 36 5.47 10.17 27.20
CA PHE A 36 4.18 9.73 26.64
C PHE A 36 3.56 8.64 27.51
N LEU A 37 4.35 7.63 27.88
CA LEU A 37 3.91 6.52 28.72
C LEU A 37 3.46 7.00 30.11
N GLU A 38 4.24 7.89 30.74
CA GLU A 38 3.91 8.47 32.04
C GLU A 38 2.65 9.35 31.99
N PHE A 39 2.56 10.25 31.00
CA PHE A 39 1.44 11.20 30.88
C PHE A 39 0.09 10.50 30.68
N PHE A 40 0.06 9.38 29.95
CA PHE A 40 -1.16 8.61 29.73
C PHE A 40 -1.32 7.41 30.67
N ASN A 41 -0.46 7.29 31.70
CA ASN A 41 -0.44 6.18 32.65
C ASN A 41 -0.51 4.80 31.96
N THR A 42 0.37 4.60 30.99
CA THR A 42 0.44 3.40 30.16
C THR A 42 1.86 2.86 30.08
N SER A 43 2.04 1.65 29.54
CA SER A 43 3.35 1.03 29.34
C SER A 43 3.41 0.28 28.02
N LYS A 44 4.62 -0.04 27.57
CA LYS A 44 4.91 -0.78 26.33
C LYS A 44 4.21 -2.15 26.26
N THR A 45 3.85 -2.73 27.41
CA THR A 45 3.24 -4.07 27.51
C THR A 45 1.71 -4.02 27.67
N THR A 46 1.13 -2.85 27.86
CA THR A 46 -0.33 -2.74 27.99
C THR A 46 -1.05 -2.99 26.66
N PRO A 47 -2.30 -3.47 26.68
CA PRO A 47 -3.13 -3.57 25.46
C PRO A 47 -3.35 -2.23 24.74
N ILE A 48 -3.13 -1.11 25.43
CA ILE A 48 -3.28 0.25 24.89
C ILE A 48 -2.29 0.50 23.74
N VAL A 49 -1.05 0.03 23.84
CA VAL A 49 -0.06 0.21 22.77
C VAL A 49 -0.49 -0.50 21.49
N GLY A 50 -1.02 -1.73 21.63
CA GLY A 50 -1.67 -2.43 20.52
C GLY A 50 -2.86 -1.65 19.96
N ALA A 51 -3.68 -1.06 20.82
CA ALA A 51 -4.86 -0.27 20.44
C ALA A 51 -4.50 0.99 19.65
N ILE A 52 -3.42 1.70 20.01
CA ILE A 52 -2.97 2.91 19.30
C ILE A 52 -2.59 2.59 17.84
N ASN A 53 -1.94 1.45 17.60
CA ASN A 53 -1.59 1.02 16.25
C ASN A 53 -2.78 0.38 15.51
N SER A 54 -3.57 -0.45 16.19
CA SER A 54 -4.70 -1.15 15.57
C SER A 54 -5.86 -0.21 15.20
N THR A 55 -6.12 0.84 15.98
CA THR A 55 -7.14 1.84 15.65
C THR A 55 -6.82 2.63 14.38
N PHE A 56 -5.55 2.86 14.07
CA PHE A 56 -5.12 3.43 12.80
C PHE A 56 -5.41 2.49 11.63
N SER A 57 -4.94 1.25 11.69
CA SER A 57 -5.23 0.26 10.64
C SER A 57 -6.74 0.01 10.51
N GLY A 58 -7.48 0.02 11.62
CA GLY A 58 -8.94 -0.14 11.65
C GLY A 58 -9.66 1.02 10.97
N GLY A 59 -9.24 2.26 11.25
CA GLY A 59 -9.70 3.44 10.51
C GLY A 59 -9.43 3.31 9.00
N ALA A 60 -8.26 2.80 8.64
CA ALA A 60 -7.87 2.60 7.24
C ALA A 60 -8.74 1.56 6.50
N VAL A 61 -9.28 0.54 7.19
CA VAL A 61 -10.27 -0.37 6.61
C VAL A 61 -11.47 0.41 6.07
N PHE A 62 -12.08 1.24 6.93
CA PHE A 62 -13.25 2.03 6.56
C PHE A 62 -12.91 3.07 5.50
N GLY A 63 -11.76 3.73 5.65
CA GLY A 63 -11.27 4.68 4.65
C GLY A 63 -11.10 4.06 3.27
N SER A 64 -10.50 2.88 3.19
CA SER A 64 -10.33 2.17 1.92
C SER A 64 -11.66 1.71 1.31
N LEU A 65 -12.58 1.17 2.11
CA LEU A 65 -13.89 0.79 1.57
C LEU A 65 -14.72 1.99 1.10
N MET A 66 -14.58 3.14 1.75
CA MET A 66 -15.26 4.38 1.36
C MET A 66 -14.63 5.09 0.17
N GLY A 67 -13.31 4.95 -0.03
CA GLY A 67 -12.58 5.69 -1.05
C GLY A 67 -13.13 5.49 -2.46
N GLY A 68 -13.71 4.33 -2.76
CA GLY A 68 -14.25 4.01 -4.09
C GLY A 68 -15.44 4.92 -4.39
N PHE A 69 -16.36 5.02 -3.43
CA PHE A 69 -17.52 5.90 -3.53
C PHE A 69 -17.13 7.37 -3.66
N THR A 70 -16.11 7.82 -2.91
CA THR A 70 -15.67 9.22 -2.98
C THR A 70 -14.99 9.52 -4.31
N MET A 71 -14.18 8.60 -4.86
CA MET A 71 -13.52 8.79 -6.16
C MET A 71 -14.52 8.85 -7.32
N ASP A 72 -15.51 7.96 -7.31
CA ASP A 72 -16.53 7.92 -8.35
C ASP A 72 -17.38 9.21 -8.30
N ARG A 73 -17.80 9.62 -7.09
CA ARG A 73 -18.71 10.77 -6.91
C ARG A 73 -18.05 12.14 -7.02
N PHE A 74 -16.87 12.32 -6.42
CA PHE A 74 -16.23 13.63 -6.28
C PHE A 74 -15.03 13.83 -7.21
N GLY A 75 -14.54 12.78 -7.85
CA GLY A 75 -13.29 12.78 -8.60
C GLY A 75 -12.09 12.43 -7.73
N ARG A 76 -10.98 12.15 -8.40
CA ARG A 76 -9.77 11.62 -7.77
C ARG A 76 -9.05 12.71 -6.99
N ARG A 77 -8.90 13.91 -7.57
CA ARG A 77 -8.27 15.08 -6.94
C ARG A 77 -8.97 15.48 -5.64
N LYS A 78 -10.30 15.61 -5.67
CA LYS A 78 -11.08 15.98 -4.47
C LYS A 78 -11.03 14.90 -3.40
N THR A 79 -11.00 13.63 -3.79
CA THR A 79 -10.85 12.51 -2.84
C THR A 79 -9.53 12.57 -2.08
N VAL A 80 -8.42 12.83 -2.78
CA VAL A 80 -7.11 13.02 -2.13
C VAL A 80 -7.15 14.21 -1.16
N MET A 81 -7.77 15.32 -1.55
CA MET A 81 -7.92 16.51 -0.70
C MET A 81 -8.75 16.22 0.56
N ILE A 82 -9.87 15.48 0.44
CA ILE A 82 -10.70 15.05 1.58
C ILE A 82 -9.86 14.21 2.55
N GLY A 83 -9.11 13.23 2.02
CA GLY A 83 -8.18 12.42 2.82
C GLY A 83 -7.17 13.29 3.57
N ALA A 84 -6.52 14.23 2.88
CA ALA A 84 -5.53 15.12 3.49
C ALA A 84 -6.11 16.01 4.61
N ILE A 85 -7.34 16.53 4.43
CA ILE A 85 -8.05 17.33 5.45
C ILE A 85 -8.37 16.47 6.68
N ILE A 86 -8.91 15.26 6.48
CA ILE A 86 -9.19 14.34 7.59
C ILE A 86 -7.89 14.00 8.33
N ASN A 87 -6.79 13.78 7.60
CA ASN A 87 -5.50 13.49 8.22
C ASN A 87 -4.98 14.68 9.04
N LEU A 88 -5.11 15.91 8.53
CA LEU A 88 -4.71 17.12 9.25
C LEU A 88 -5.46 17.24 10.59
N ILE A 89 -6.76 16.97 10.60
CA ILE A 89 -7.58 16.98 11.83
C ILE A 89 -7.10 15.89 12.80
N GLY A 90 -6.87 14.67 12.30
CA GLY A 90 -6.35 13.55 13.09
C GLY A 90 -4.98 13.84 13.69
N ALA A 91 -4.05 14.40 12.92
CA ALA A 91 -2.72 14.79 13.35
C ALA A 91 -2.77 15.90 14.43
N ALA A 92 -3.55 16.96 14.20
CA ALA A 92 -3.71 18.04 15.15
C ALA A 92 -4.33 17.56 16.47
N LEU A 93 -5.31 16.66 16.41
CA LEU A 93 -5.92 16.06 17.60
C LEU A 93 -4.93 15.21 18.40
N GLN A 94 -4.08 14.43 17.72
CA GLN A 94 -3.03 13.63 18.35
C GLN A 94 -1.96 14.52 19.00
N ALA A 95 -1.50 15.55 18.29
CA ALA A 95 -0.49 16.49 18.79
C ALA A 95 -0.98 17.27 20.03
N GLY A 96 -2.26 17.66 20.03
CA GLY A 96 -2.92 18.38 21.12
C GLY A 96 -3.48 17.49 22.24
N ALA A 97 -3.25 16.17 22.20
CA ALA A 97 -3.93 15.23 23.09
C ALA A 97 -3.65 15.48 24.58
N GLN A 98 -4.76 15.54 25.34
CA GLN A 98 -4.78 15.67 26.80
C GLN A 98 -5.24 14.38 27.51
N ASN A 99 -5.77 13.42 26.75
CA ASN A 99 -6.17 12.11 27.24
C ASN A 99 -6.02 11.08 26.12
N LEU A 100 -6.03 9.80 26.49
CA LEU A 100 -5.82 8.70 25.55
C LEU A 100 -6.92 8.61 24.48
N ALA A 101 -8.16 9.02 24.79
CA ALA A 101 -9.24 8.99 23.82
C ALA A 101 -8.97 9.93 22.63
N MET A 102 -8.36 11.10 22.86
CA MET A 102 -7.92 12.00 21.79
C MET A 102 -6.88 11.34 20.87
N ILE A 103 -5.92 10.60 21.45
CA ILE A 103 -4.95 9.82 20.66
C ILE A 103 -5.71 8.79 19.80
N LEU A 104 -6.57 7.96 20.40
CA LEU A 104 -7.27 6.89 19.69
C LEU A 104 -8.20 7.42 18.60
N VAL A 105 -8.98 8.47 18.87
CA VAL A 105 -9.83 9.11 17.85
C VAL A 105 -8.98 9.72 16.74
N GLY A 106 -7.88 10.38 17.10
CA GLY A 106 -6.94 10.93 16.12
C GLY A 106 -6.31 9.86 15.24
N ARG A 107 -5.98 8.68 15.80
CA ARG A 107 -5.50 7.51 15.06
C ARG A 107 -6.55 6.95 14.10
N ILE A 108 -7.82 6.87 14.52
CA ILE A 108 -8.92 6.44 13.64
C ILE A 108 -9.06 7.41 12.46
N LEU A 109 -9.00 8.72 12.70
CA LEU A 109 -9.09 9.74 11.64
C LEU A 109 -7.89 9.68 10.69
N ALA A 110 -6.68 9.59 11.21
CA ALA A 110 -5.48 9.45 10.41
C ALA A 110 -5.51 8.15 9.57
N GLY A 111 -5.95 7.06 10.18
CA GLY A 111 -6.19 5.78 9.53
C GLY A 111 -7.19 5.89 8.40
N TRP A 112 -8.37 6.47 8.66
CA TRP A 112 -9.39 6.72 7.64
C TRP A 112 -8.82 7.50 6.46
N ALA A 113 -8.13 8.60 6.74
CA ALA A 113 -7.47 9.39 5.70
C ALA A 113 -6.48 8.58 4.87
N VAL A 114 -5.60 7.82 5.53
CA VAL A 114 -4.62 6.95 4.85
C VAL A 114 -5.33 5.87 4.04
N GLY A 115 -6.41 5.28 4.53
CA GLY A 115 -7.21 4.29 3.81
C GLY A 115 -7.79 4.84 2.52
N ILE A 116 -8.32 6.08 2.55
CA ILE A 116 -8.80 6.79 1.35
C ILE A 116 -7.64 7.04 0.37
N MET A 117 -6.51 7.55 0.86
CA MET A 117 -5.39 7.95 0.00
C MET A 117 -4.64 6.75 -0.59
N SER A 118 -4.58 5.62 0.13
CA SER A 118 -3.85 4.40 -0.28
C SER A 118 -4.37 3.79 -1.59
N MET A 119 -5.61 4.11 -1.96
CA MET A 119 -6.23 3.72 -3.22
C MET A 119 -6.38 4.90 -4.18
N SER A 120 -6.70 6.10 -3.68
CA SER A 120 -6.96 7.24 -4.57
C SER A 120 -5.70 7.82 -5.19
N VAL A 121 -4.57 7.80 -4.47
CA VAL A 121 -3.29 8.29 -5.01
C VAL A 121 -2.79 7.42 -6.17
N PRO A 122 -2.69 6.08 -6.05
CA PRO A 122 -2.29 5.24 -7.17
C PRO A 122 -3.23 5.36 -8.38
N VAL A 123 -4.55 5.42 -8.14
CA VAL A 123 -5.53 5.59 -9.23
C VAL A 123 -5.32 6.92 -9.92
N TYR A 124 -5.28 8.03 -9.18
CA TYR A 124 -5.04 9.36 -9.72
C TYR A 124 -3.74 9.45 -10.53
N GLN A 125 -2.65 8.92 -9.98
CA GLN A 125 -1.36 8.84 -10.66
C GLN A 125 -1.45 8.02 -11.95
N SER A 126 -2.11 6.86 -11.92
CA SER A 126 -2.20 5.97 -13.08
C SER A 126 -3.04 6.54 -14.23
N GLU A 127 -4.04 7.35 -13.90
CA GLU A 127 -4.95 8.01 -14.85
C GLU A 127 -4.37 9.31 -15.42
N CYS A 128 -3.46 9.97 -14.71
CA CYS A 128 -2.72 11.14 -15.20
C CYS A 128 -1.38 10.79 -15.88
N ALA A 129 -0.94 9.53 -15.77
CA ALA A 129 0.33 9.07 -16.31
C ALA A 129 0.20 8.65 -17.77
N HIS A 130 1.20 9.02 -18.57
CA HIS A 130 1.38 8.47 -19.90
C HIS A 130 1.51 6.92 -19.82
N PRO A 131 0.84 6.15 -20.71
CA PRO A 131 0.79 4.68 -20.64
C PRO A 131 2.16 4.01 -20.48
N SER A 132 3.17 4.48 -21.23
CA SER A 132 4.53 3.92 -21.21
C SER A 132 5.31 4.10 -19.89
N LYS A 133 4.83 4.96 -18.97
CA LYS A 133 5.51 5.27 -17.70
C LYS A 133 4.66 4.95 -16.46
N ARG A 134 3.49 4.34 -16.67
CA ARG A 134 2.53 4.03 -15.59
C ARG A 134 3.14 3.17 -14.49
N GLY A 135 3.87 2.10 -14.85
CA GLY A 135 4.50 1.20 -13.87
C GLY A 135 5.52 1.92 -12.96
N LEU A 136 6.37 2.77 -13.52
CA LEU A 136 7.32 3.58 -12.76
C LEU A 136 6.62 4.55 -11.81
N ILE A 137 5.58 5.25 -12.31
CA ILE A 137 4.82 6.22 -11.53
C ILE A 137 4.09 5.55 -10.36
N VAL A 138 3.48 4.38 -10.57
CA VAL A 138 2.87 3.58 -9.50
C VAL A 138 3.93 3.07 -8.52
N GLY A 139 5.11 2.67 -9.01
CA GLY A 139 6.24 2.29 -8.16
C GLY A 139 6.71 3.41 -7.23
N ILE A 140 6.64 4.67 -7.67
CA ILE A 140 6.96 5.85 -6.83
C ILE A 140 6.04 5.91 -5.60
N THR A 141 4.80 5.42 -5.66
CA THR A 141 3.92 5.39 -4.48
C THR A 141 4.52 4.56 -3.35
N GLN A 142 4.99 3.33 -3.62
CA GLN A 142 5.65 2.52 -2.60
C GLN A 142 6.93 3.19 -2.09
N GLN A 143 7.68 3.84 -2.98
CA GLN A 143 8.87 4.57 -2.59
C GLN A 143 8.55 5.73 -1.63
N MET A 144 7.46 6.47 -1.88
CA MET A 144 7.06 7.59 -1.04
C MET A 144 6.56 7.14 0.34
N ILE A 145 5.93 5.97 0.46
CA ILE A 145 5.67 5.34 1.78
C ILE A 145 7.00 5.15 2.52
N GLY A 146 8.00 4.59 1.84
CA GLY A 146 9.34 4.43 2.39
C GLY A 146 9.98 5.74 2.86
N VAL A 147 9.89 6.79 2.06
CA VAL A 147 10.38 8.14 2.44
C VAL A 147 9.63 8.68 3.66
N GLY A 148 8.32 8.41 3.78
CA GLY A 148 7.53 8.73 4.97
C GLY A 148 8.09 8.09 6.24
N PHE A 149 8.42 6.79 6.20
CA PHE A 149 9.05 6.08 7.32
C PHE A 149 10.42 6.65 7.69
N ILE A 150 11.24 7.01 6.70
CA ILE A 150 12.54 7.65 6.95
C ILE A 150 12.31 8.97 7.70
N VAL A 151 11.49 9.86 7.16
CA VAL A 151 11.30 11.19 7.75
C VAL A 151 10.68 11.10 9.14
N SER A 152 9.68 10.25 9.36
CA SER A 152 9.06 10.09 10.69
C SER A 152 10.07 9.62 11.73
N THR A 153 10.85 8.59 11.42
CA THR A 153 11.82 8.02 12.37
C THR A 153 12.95 8.99 12.70
N TRP A 154 13.44 9.76 11.73
CA TRP A 154 14.50 10.75 11.98
C TRP A 154 13.98 11.98 12.72
N VAL A 155 12.74 12.40 12.46
CA VAL A 155 12.06 13.42 13.27
C VAL A 155 11.85 12.92 14.70
N GLY A 156 11.43 11.67 14.88
CA GLY A 156 11.27 11.02 16.18
C GLY A 156 12.59 10.91 16.94
N TYR A 157 13.64 10.41 16.29
CA TYR A 157 15.00 10.34 16.85
C TYR A 157 15.53 11.69 17.30
N GLY A 158 15.38 12.73 16.47
CA GLY A 158 15.78 14.10 16.81
C GLY A 158 14.96 14.66 17.97
N SER A 159 13.65 14.41 17.98
CA SER A 159 12.75 14.86 19.05
C SER A 159 13.02 14.15 20.37
N ALA A 160 13.52 12.92 20.34
CA ALA A 160 13.88 12.15 21.53
C ALA A 160 15.18 12.63 22.22
N GLN A 161 15.93 13.57 21.63
CA GLN A 161 17.15 14.13 22.25
C GLN A 161 16.86 15.16 23.35
N VAL A 162 15.60 15.60 23.48
CA VAL A 162 15.16 16.46 24.58
C VAL A 162 15.14 15.67 25.90
N PRO A 163 15.11 16.34 27.07
CA PRO A 163 14.95 15.65 28.35
C PRO A 163 13.73 14.71 28.35
N ALA A 164 13.86 13.54 28.99
CA ALA A 164 12.80 12.52 29.01
C ALA A 164 11.47 12.99 29.63
N THR A 165 11.49 14.11 30.37
CA THR A 165 10.33 14.79 30.96
C THR A 165 9.69 15.84 30.03
N SER A 166 10.23 16.03 28.83
CA SER A 166 9.68 16.99 27.87
C SER A 166 8.67 16.32 26.96
N SER A 167 7.45 16.86 26.92
CA SER A 167 6.44 16.41 25.98
C SER A 167 6.77 16.67 24.51
N PHE A 168 7.81 17.48 24.23
CA PHE A 168 8.29 17.72 22.87
C PHE A 168 8.64 16.41 22.15
N SER A 169 9.15 15.40 22.88
CA SER A 169 9.61 14.13 22.30
C SER A 169 8.53 13.38 21.51
N TRP A 170 7.25 13.57 21.84
CA TRP A 170 6.13 12.89 21.20
C TRP A 170 5.12 13.84 20.57
N ARG A 171 4.93 15.05 21.12
CA ARG A 171 4.01 16.04 20.54
C ARG A 171 4.55 16.64 19.25
N PHE A 172 5.85 16.92 19.16
CA PHE A 172 6.42 17.54 17.95
C PHE A 172 6.38 16.60 16.74
N PRO A 173 6.77 15.31 16.81
CA PRO A 173 6.60 14.40 15.68
C PRO A 173 5.15 14.31 15.19
N LEU A 174 4.18 14.21 16.12
CA LEU A 174 2.76 14.20 15.75
C LEU A 174 2.30 15.54 15.13
N ALA A 175 2.80 16.67 15.64
CA ALA A 175 2.49 17.99 15.07
C ALA A 175 3.13 18.20 13.70
N PHE A 176 4.33 17.66 13.48
CA PHE A 176 5.06 17.79 12.22
C PHE A 176 4.29 17.14 11.07
N GLN A 177 3.52 16.08 11.33
CA GLN A 177 2.59 15.47 10.36
C GLN A 177 1.61 16.47 9.74
N CYS A 178 1.23 17.55 10.43
CA CYS A 178 0.37 18.59 9.87
C CYS A 178 1.01 19.30 8.67
N VAL A 179 2.34 19.39 8.62
CA VAL A 179 3.08 20.06 7.53
C VAL A 179 2.88 19.37 6.17
N PRO A 180 3.19 18.06 5.99
CA PRO A 180 2.92 17.37 4.74
C PRO A 180 1.42 17.32 4.40
N CYS A 181 0.51 17.31 5.39
CA CYS A 181 -0.93 17.45 5.13
C CYS A 181 -1.26 18.80 4.48
N LEU A 182 -0.75 19.91 5.03
CA LEU A 182 -0.95 21.25 4.47
C LEU A 182 -0.34 21.39 3.08
N ILE A 183 0.86 20.84 2.87
CA ILE A 183 1.51 20.80 1.54
C ILE A 183 0.61 20.09 0.54
N LEU A 184 0.05 18.93 0.91
CA LEU A 184 -0.84 18.17 0.05
C LEU A 184 -2.15 18.93 -0.23
N ILE A 185 -2.80 19.49 0.79
CA ILE A 185 -4.05 20.26 0.66
C ILE A 185 -3.86 21.47 -0.25
N ILE A 186 -2.79 22.24 -0.07
CA ILE A 186 -2.54 23.44 -0.87
C ILE A 186 -2.11 23.05 -2.27
N GLY A 187 -1.16 22.12 -2.39
CA GLY A 187 -0.59 21.79 -3.68
C GLY A 187 -1.57 21.04 -4.61
N ILE A 188 -2.44 20.18 -4.08
CA ILE A 188 -3.44 19.45 -4.89
C ILE A 188 -4.44 20.38 -5.58
N LEU A 189 -4.55 21.64 -5.14
CA LEU A 189 -5.38 22.66 -5.79
C LEU A 189 -4.87 23.08 -7.17
N PHE A 190 -3.57 22.95 -7.41
CA PHE A 190 -2.92 23.36 -8.67
C PHE A 190 -2.86 22.23 -9.71
N PHE A 191 -3.23 21.01 -9.31
CA PHE A 191 -3.22 19.85 -10.19
C PHE A 191 -4.55 19.66 -10.93
N PRO A 192 -4.54 19.11 -12.15
CA PRO A 192 -5.76 18.83 -12.89
C PRO A 192 -6.53 17.66 -12.25
N GLU A 193 -7.80 17.52 -12.61
CA GLU A 193 -8.54 16.29 -12.30
C GLU A 193 -8.17 15.19 -13.31
N SER A 194 -8.46 13.93 -13.00
CA SER A 194 -8.25 12.80 -13.91
C SER A 194 -8.99 12.99 -15.25
N PRO A 195 -8.31 12.85 -16.41
CA PRO A 195 -8.98 12.85 -17.71
C PRO A 195 -10.08 11.81 -17.82
N ARG A 196 -9.84 10.60 -17.30
CA ARG A 196 -10.83 9.51 -17.32
C ARG A 196 -12.07 9.86 -16.51
N TRP A 197 -11.90 10.40 -15.30
CA TRP A 197 -13.04 10.82 -14.50
C TRP A 197 -13.81 11.98 -15.13
N LEU A 198 -13.12 12.92 -15.79
CA LEU A 198 -13.77 14.01 -16.48
C LEU A 198 -14.68 13.50 -17.61
N VAL A 199 -14.23 12.52 -18.41
CA VAL A 199 -15.08 11.86 -19.40
C VAL A 199 -16.22 11.08 -18.75
N GLU A 200 -15.96 10.36 -17.66
CA GLU A 200 -16.97 9.63 -16.88
C GLU A 200 -18.09 10.56 -16.37
N ALA A 201 -17.70 11.77 -15.94
CA ALA A 201 -18.60 12.83 -15.46
C ALA A 201 -19.21 13.70 -16.58
N ASP A 202 -19.15 13.24 -17.85
CA ASP A 202 -19.69 13.92 -19.03
C ASP A 202 -19.08 15.33 -19.29
N ARG A 203 -17.81 15.51 -18.91
CA ARG A 203 -17.01 16.74 -19.09
C ARG A 203 -15.85 16.50 -20.05
N ALA A 204 -16.18 16.00 -21.24
CA ALA A 204 -15.20 15.49 -22.20
C ALA A 204 -14.25 16.58 -22.75
N ASP A 205 -14.75 17.80 -22.96
CA ASP A 205 -13.92 18.93 -23.43
C ASP A 205 -12.82 19.30 -22.42
N GLU A 206 -13.15 19.26 -21.12
CA GLU A 206 -12.16 19.48 -20.06
C GLU A 206 -11.14 18.34 -19.99
N ALA A 207 -11.59 17.09 -20.23
CA ALA A 207 -10.69 15.94 -20.27
C ALA A 207 -9.62 16.10 -21.35
N LEU A 208 -10.00 16.56 -22.54
CA LEU A 208 -9.05 16.83 -23.63
C LEU A 208 -8.06 17.92 -23.24
N GLN A 209 -8.52 19.04 -22.67
CA GLN A 209 -7.63 20.10 -22.18
C GLN A 209 -6.62 19.60 -21.14
N VAL A 210 -7.05 18.71 -20.24
CA VAL A 210 -6.15 18.10 -19.27
C VAL A 210 -5.15 17.17 -19.95
N LEU A 211 -5.56 16.35 -20.92
CA LEU A 211 -4.63 15.51 -21.69
C LEU A 211 -3.57 16.34 -22.41
N HIS A 212 -3.95 17.47 -23.03
CA HIS A 212 -2.98 18.42 -23.57
C HIS A 212 -2.00 18.92 -22.51
N LYS A 213 -2.49 19.32 -21.34
CA LYS A 213 -1.63 19.80 -20.25
C LYS A 213 -0.65 18.72 -19.76
N LEU A 214 -1.10 17.47 -19.71
CA LEU A 214 -0.30 16.35 -19.21
C LEU A 214 0.70 15.82 -20.24
N HIS A 215 0.26 15.59 -21.47
CA HIS A 215 0.98 14.75 -22.43
C HIS A 215 1.52 15.51 -23.66
N TYR A 216 1.12 16.77 -23.87
CA TYR A 216 1.61 17.53 -25.03
C TYR A 216 3.11 17.82 -24.95
N ASN A 217 3.81 17.43 -26.02
CA ASN A 217 5.24 17.60 -26.19
C ASN A 217 5.61 18.66 -27.24
N GLY A 218 4.63 19.30 -27.88
CA GLY A 218 4.83 20.29 -28.94
C GLY A 218 4.54 19.78 -30.35
N SER A 219 4.43 18.46 -30.54
CA SER A 219 4.25 17.85 -31.88
C SER A 219 3.38 16.59 -31.90
N ASN A 220 2.80 16.17 -30.78
CA ASN A 220 2.06 14.90 -30.65
C ASN A 220 0.54 15.06 -30.56
N GLU A 221 -0.03 15.97 -31.36
CA GLU A 221 -1.47 16.23 -31.35
C GLU A 221 -2.30 14.98 -31.67
N ASP A 222 -1.92 14.25 -32.73
CA ASP A 222 -2.62 13.05 -33.17
C ASP A 222 -2.62 11.94 -32.10
N GLU A 223 -1.52 11.81 -31.34
CA GLU A 223 -1.41 10.85 -30.23
C GLU A 223 -2.38 11.21 -29.10
N ILE A 224 -2.52 12.49 -28.77
CA ILE A 224 -3.44 12.97 -27.71
C ILE A 224 -4.88 12.75 -28.13
N GLN A 225 -5.22 13.05 -29.38
CA GLN A 225 -6.55 12.79 -29.91
C GLN A 225 -6.86 11.30 -29.90
N ALA A 226 -5.92 10.44 -30.30
CA ALA A 226 -6.09 8.99 -30.24
C ALA A 226 -6.34 8.50 -28.80
N GLU A 227 -5.53 8.96 -27.82
CA GLU A 227 -5.70 8.65 -26.40
C GLU A 227 -7.07 9.10 -25.87
N TYR A 228 -7.51 10.31 -26.23
CA TYR A 228 -8.81 10.83 -25.85
C TYR A 228 -9.97 9.97 -26.40
N HIS A 229 -9.92 9.59 -27.67
CA HIS A 229 -10.94 8.73 -28.29
C HIS A 229 -10.97 7.34 -27.66
N GLU A 230 -9.80 6.76 -27.35
CA GLU A 230 -9.69 5.47 -26.66
C GLU A 230 -10.33 5.52 -25.27
N ILE A 231 -10.02 6.56 -24.48
CA ILE A 231 -10.63 6.78 -23.16
C ILE A 231 -12.14 6.90 -23.27
N LYS A 232 -12.63 7.68 -24.24
CA LYS A 232 -14.07 7.89 -24.44
C LYS A 232 -14.80 6.61 -24.84
N ALA A 233 -14.28 5.86 -25.81
CA ALA A 233 -14.85 4.59 -26.23
C ALA A 233 -14.89 3.57 -25.08
N THR A 234 -13.82 3.52 -24.27
CA THR A 234 -13.75 2.64 -23.10
C THR A 234 -14.83 2.99 -22.07
N ILE A 235 -14.98 4.26 -21.74
CA ILE A 235 -15.96 4.72 -20.73
C ILE A 235 -17.40 4.56 -21.23
N GLU A 236 -17.67 4.78 -22.52
CA GLU A 236 -18.99 4.54 -23.12
C GLU A 236 -19.36 3.06 -23.07
N ALA A 237 -18.41 2.17 -23.40
CA ALA A 237 -18.60 0.72 -23.24
C ALA A 237 -18.83 0.33 -21.77
N GLU A 238 -18.10 0.93 -20.83
CA GLU A 238 -18.30 0.71 -19.38
C GLU A 238 -19.68 1.19 -18.91
N LYS A 239 -20.14 2.36 -19.34
CA LYS A 239 -21.49 2.88 -19.02
C LYS A 239 -22.58 1.96 -19.58
N ALA A 240 -22.37 1.36 -20.75
CA ALA A 240 -23.29 0.39 -21.35
C ALA A 240 -23.32 -0.95 -20.58
N ILE A 241 -22.20 -1.36 -20.00
CA ILE A 241 -22.11 -2.56 -19.15
C ILE A 241 -22.44 -2.16 -17.70
N THR A 242 -23.74 -2.07 -17.40
CA THR A 242 -24.18 -1.84 -16.02
C THR A 242 -23.86 -3.07 -15.16
N ALA A 243 -22.77 -3.02 -14.38
CA ALA A 243 -22.49 -3.99 -13.32
C ALA A 243 -22.87 -3.38 -11.96
N PRO A 244 -24.16 -3.44 -11.56
CA PRO A 244 -24.61 -2.76 -10.35
C PRO A 244 -24.07 -3.46 -9.09
N GLY A 245 -23.49 -2.64 -8.20
CA GLY A 245 -23.17 -3.01 -6.82
C GLY A 245 -21.85 -3.76 -6.60
N TRP A 246 -21.47 -3.89 -5.33
CA TRP A 246 -20.23 -4.57 -4.89
C TRP A 246 -20.30 -6.09 -5.05
N LEU A 247 -21.52 -6.65 -4.98
CA LEU A 247 -21.74 -8.09 -5.01
C LEU A 247 -21.35 -8.74 -6.34
N ILE A 248 -21.30 -7.96 -7.43
CA ILE A 248 -20.97 -8.51 -8.75
C ILE A 248 -19.55 -9.10 -8.80
N MET A 249 -18.62 -8.52 -8.03
CA MET A 249 -17.23 -9.01 -7.92
C MET A 249 -17.14 -10.42 -7.32
N PHE A 250 -18.17 -10.84 -6.58
CA PHE A 250 -18.24 -12.18 -5.98
C PHE A 250 -19.05 -13.16 -6.84
N LYS A 251 -19.92 -12.67 -7.73
CA LYS A 251 -20.82 -13.49 -8.55
C LYS A 251 -20.14 -13.93 -9.85
N VAL A 252 -19.47 -13.01 -10.54
CA VAL A 252 -18.79 -13.27 -11.81
C VAL A 252 -17.49 -14.04 -11.55
N ALA A 253 -17.33 -15.23 -12.14
CA ALA A 253 -16.24 -16.15 -11.78
C ALA A 253 -14.82 -15.61 -12.09
N PRO A 254 -14.56 -14.99 -13.26
CA PRO A 254 -13.27 -14.34 -13.53
C PRO A 254 -12.96 -13.21 -12.53
N TRP A 255 -13.94 -12.35 -12.23
CA TRP A 255 -13.79 -11.23 -11.31
C TRP A 255 -13.58 -11.70 -9.87
N ARG A 256 -14.29 -12.73 -9.43
CA ARG A 256 -14.08 -13.35 -8.11
C ARG A 256 -12.67 -13.92 -7.99
N THR A 257 -12.17 -14.56 -9.04
CA THR A 257 -10.81 -15.12 -9.07
C THR A 257 -9.76 -14.02 -8.94
N ARG A 258 -9.91 -12.92 -9.70
CA ARG A 258 -9.01 -11.76 -9.62
C ARG A 258 -9.08 -11.05 -8.26
N LEU A 259 -10.29 -10.85 -7.73
CA LEU A 259 -10.50 -10.29 -6.40
C LEU A 259 -9.82 -11.15 -5.32
N PHE A 260 -9.95 -12.48 -5.43
CA PHE A 260 -9.28 -13.42 -4.53
C PHE A 260 -7.76 -13.29 -4.58
N HIS A 261 -7.17 -13.22 -5.77
CA HIS A 261 -5.72 -13.03 -5.94
C HIS A 261 -5.26 -11.68 -5.36
N ALA A 262 -5.97 -10.60 -5.69
CA ALA A 262 -5.66 -9.25 -5.21
C ALA A 262 -5.81 -9.14 -3.68
N THR A 263 -6.80 -9.80 -3.10
CA THR A 263 -6.98 -9.82 -1.64
C THR A 263 -5.91 -10.66 -0.97
N LEU A 264 -5.62 -11.87 -1.46
CA LEU A 264 -4.63 -12.75 -0.87
C LEU A 264 -3.21 -12.18 -0.92
N ILE A 265 -2.81 -11.50 -2.00
CA ILE A 265 -1.47 -10.91 -2.03
C ILE A 265 -1.30 -9.85 -0.94
N GLN A 266 -2.36 -9.12 -0.62
CA GLN A 266 -2.36 -8.16 0.48
C GLN A 266 -2.32 -8.86 1.85
N VAL A 267 -3.06 -9.97 2.02
CA VAL A 267 -2.95 -10.81 3.23
C VAL A 267 -1.53 -11.33 3.40
N PHE A 268 -0.93 -11.89 2.35
CA PHE A 268 0.42 -12.45 2.40
C PHE A 268 1.47 -11.38 2.70
N THR A 269 1.27 -10.16 2.21
CA THR A 269 2.11 -9.00 2.54
C THR A 269 2.12 -8.74 4.04
N GLN A 270 0.96 -8.81 4.72
CA GLN A 270 0.89 -8.69 6.18
C GLN A 270 1.52 -9.89 6.90
N MET A 271 1.32 -11.10 6.35
CA MET A 271 1.84 -12.34 6.91
C MET A 271 3.36 -12.55 6.72
N THR A 272 4.04 -11.63 6.03
CA THR A 272 5.50 -11.54 6.10
C THR A 272 6.01 -11.11 7.48
N GLY A 273 5.14 -10.50 8.32
CA GLY A 273 5.50 -9.94 9.61
C GLY A 273 6.10 -8.53 9.54
N ILE A 274 6.18 -7.92 8.34
CA ILE A 274 6.85 -6.63 8.14
C ILE A 274 6.27 -5.51 9.01
N ASN A 275 4.95 -5.44 9.16
CA ASN A 275 4.29 -4.40 9.96
C ASN A 275 4.50 -4.61 11.47
N VAL A 276 4.61 -5.86 11.92
CA VAL A 276 4.98 -6.15 13.31
C VAL A 276 6.38 -5.61 13.59
N ILE A 277 7.32 -5.90 12.69
CA ILE A 277 8.69 -5.39 12.81
C ILE A 277 8.67 -3.87 12.77
N GLY A 278 8.01 -3.24 11.80
CA GLY A 278 7.98 -1.78 11.67
C GLY A 278 7.36 -1.04 12.86
N TYR A 279 6.23 -1.53 13.39
CA TYR A 279 5.52 -0.87 14.51
C TYR A 279 6.13 -1.15 15.87
N TYR A 280 6.77 -2.30 16.04
CA TYR A 280 7.27 -2.78 17.33
C TYR A 280 8.78 -3.01 17.34
N GLN A 281 9.52 -2.52 16.34
CA GLN A 281 10.99 -2.69 16.25
C GLN A 281 11.70 -2.26 17.53
N THR A 282 11.26 -1.19 18.20
CA THR A 282 11.90 -0.75 19.43
C THR A 282 11.74 -1.76 20.57
N ILE A 283 10.59 -2.44 20.64
CA ILE A 283 10.34 -3.56 21.56
C ILE A 283 11.18 -4.78 21.17
N LEU A 284 11.27 -5.08 19.87
CA LEU A 284 12.08 -6.19 19.36
C LEU A 284 13.57 -6.00 19.66
N TYR A 285 14.09 -4.79 19.47
CA TYR A 285 15.48 -4.43 19.79
C TYR A 285 15.73 -4.49 21.30
N GLU A 286 14.77 -4.07 22.14
CA GLU A 286 14.83 -4.23 23.59
C GLU A 286 14.93 -5.71 24.00
N ASN A 287 14.16 -6.60 23.36
CA ASN A 287 14.26 -8.05 23.58
C ASN A 287 15.63 -8.62 23.16
N LEU A 288 16.28 -7.98 22.19
CA LEU A 288 17.66 -8.25 21.80
C LEU A 288 18.69 -7.54 22.69
N GLY A 289 18.29 -6.88 23.78
CA GLY A 289 19.18 -6.20 24.71
C GLY A 289 19.66 -4.81 24.26
N ILE A 290 19.10 -4.25 23.18
CA ILE A 290 19.42 -2.91 22.69
C ILE A 290 18.46 -1.90 23.33
N THR A 291 19.01 -1.03 24.19
CA THR A 291 18.22 -0.09 25.00
C THR A 291 18.69 1.36 24.82
N GLY A 292 17.90 2.30 25.34
CA GLY A 292 18.18 3.74 25.30
C GLY A 292 18.24 4.32 23.89
N ASN A 293 19.01 5.41 23.71
CA ASN A 293 19.08 6.13 22.43
C ASN A 293 19.59 5.27 21.26
N ARG A 294 20.37 4.22 21.53
CA ARG A 294 20.81 3.28 20.50
C ARG A 294 19.64 2.58 19.82
N ASN A 295 18.55 2.35 20.55
CA ASN A 295 17.36 1.69 20.03
C ASN A 295 16.70 2.51 18.90
N LEU A 296 16.42 3.79 19.16
CA LEU A 296 15.88 4.71 18.14
C LEU A 296 16.84 4.92 16.96
N LEU A 297 18.16 4.93 17.21
CA LEU A 297 19.15 5.02 16.14
C LEU A 297 19.09 3.79 15.21
N VAL A 298 19.04 2.58 15.78
CA VAL A 298 18.92 1.34 15.00
C VAL A 298 17.61 1.31 14.22
N ALA A 299 16.51 1.76 14.81
CA ALA A 299 15.22 1.95 14.13
C ALA A 299 15.31 2.94 12.95
N GLY A 300 16.02 4.06 13.13
CA GLY A 300 16.27 5.04 12.06
C GLY A 300 17.04 4.44 10.88
N ILE A 301 18.05 3.62 11.16
CA ILE A 301 18.83 2.93 10.12
C ILE A 301 17.98 1.86 9.42
N TYR A 302 17.21 1.07 10.18
CA TYR A 302 16.28 0.08 9.63
C TYR A 302 15.34 0.69 8.60
N ASN A 303 14.74 1.84 8.93
CA ASN A 303 13.77 2.51 8.07
C ASN A 303 14.38 3.15 6.81
N ILE A 304 15.71 3.27 6.70
CA ILE A 304 16.40 3.67 5.46
C ILE A 304 16.56 2.47 4.52
N ILE A 305 16.86 1.29 5.05
CA ILE A 305 17.33 0.16 4.26
C ILE A 305 16.24 -0.37 3.33
N GLY A 306 15.02 -0.56 3.84
CA GLY A 306 13.90 -1.01 3.02
C GLY A 306 13.67 -0.12 1.79
N PRO A 307 13.49 1.20 1.95
CA PRO A 307 13.33 2.13 0.84
C PRO A 307 14.50 2.16 -0.16
N VAL A 308 15.74 1.94 0.28
CA VAL A 308 16.90 1.82 -0.62
C VAL A 308 16.79 0.57 -1.48
N PHE A 309 16.47 -0.58 -0.88
CA PHE A 309 16.28 -1.84 -1.61
C PHE A 309 15.05 -1.80 -2.52
N ASN A 310 13.97 -1.17 -2.10
CA ASN A 310 12.78 -0.95 -2.91
C ASN A 310 13.10 -0.11 -4.16
N LEU A 311 13.84 0.98 -3.99
CA LEU A 311 14.27 1.83 -5.11
C LEU A 311 15.13 1.03 -6.10
N PHE A 312 16.10 0.26 -5.59
CA PHE A 312 16.92 -0.63 -6.41
C PHE A 312 16.06 -1.65 -7.17
N PHE A 313 15.12 -2.31 -6.49
CA PHE A 313 14.25 -3.31 -7.10
C PHE A 313 13.39 -2.72 -8.22
N ILE A 314 12.72 -1.59 -7.96
CA ILE A 314 11.84 -0.93 -8.93
C ILE A 314 12.62 -0.48 -10.18
N ILE A 315 13.82 0.09 -10.02
CA ILE A 315 14.60 0.60 -11.16
C ILE A 315 15.21 -0.54 -11.99
N PHE A 316 15.77 -1.57 -11.34
CA PHE A 316 16.64 -2.52 -12.04
C PHE A 316 16.02 -3.89 -12.28
N LEU A 317 15.03 -4.31 -11.49
CA LEU A 317 14.57 -5.70 -11.45
C LEU A 317 13.09 -5.89 -11.77
N LEU A 318 12.21 -5.00 -11.31
CA LEU A 318 10.75 -5.19 -11.28
C LEU A 318 10.17 -5.69 -12.61
N ASP A 319 10.53 -5.07 -13.73
CA ASP A 319 10.03 -5.47 -15.05
C ASP A 319 10.77 -6.66 -15.67
N ARG A 320 11.93 -7.05 -15.12
CA ARG A 320 12.79 -8.12 -15.66
C ARG A 320 12.48 -9.48 -15.04
N VAL A 321 12.12 -9.53 -13.76
CA VAL A 321 12.02 -10.80 -13.00
C VAL A 321 10.61 -11.39 -12.94
N GLY A 322 9.60 -10.59 -13.32
CA GLY A 322 8.18 -10.98 -13.21
C GLY A 322 7.64 -10.83 -11.80
N ARG A 323 6.39 -11.25 -11.57
CA ARG A 323 5.67 -11.03 -10.31
C ARG A 323 5.72 -12.27 -9.43
N ARG A 324 5.62 -13.47 -9.99
CA ARG A 324 5.55 -14.72 -9.20
C ARG A 324 6.89 -15.14 -8.61
N LYS A 325 7.98 -15.00 -9.36
CA LYS A 325 9.32 -15.43 -8.91
C LYS A 325 9.82 -14.69 -7.67
N PRO A 326 9.76 -13.34 -7.59
CA PRO A 326 10.23 -12.65 -6.39
C PRO A 326 9.31 -12.88 -5.19
N LEU A 327 8.02 -13.13 -5.39
CA LEU A 327 7.12 -13.51 -4.30
C LEU A 327 7.47 -14.89 -3.70
N LEU A 328 7.78 -15.88 -4.54
CA LEU A 328 8.26 -17.19 -4.08
C LEU A 328 9.59 -17.07 -3.34
N PHE A 329 10.56 -16.34 -3.93
CA PHE A 329 11.83 -16.05 -3.28
C PHE A 329 11.64 -15.34 -1.95
N GLY A 330 10.83 -14.28 -1.93
CA GLY A 330 10.53 -13.49 -0.74
C GLY A 330 9.92 -14.34 0.36
N THR A 331 8.97 -15.22 0.02
CA THR A 331 8.34 -16.13 1.00
C THR A 331 9.37 -17.04 1.64
N ILE A 332 10.23 -17.68 0.83
CA ILE A 332 11.25 -18.61 1.33
C ILE A 332 12.30 -17.87 2.17
N ALA A 333 12.85 -16.77 1.65
CA ALA A 333 13.94 -16.05 2.28
C ALA A 333 13.50 -15.32 3.56
N ILE A 334 12.30 -14.73 3.59
CA ILE A 334 11.72 -14.15 4.82
C ILE A 334 11.47 -15.25 5.85
N THR A 335 10.94 -16.40 5.44
CA THR A 335 10.70 -17.53 6.35
C THR A 335 12.01 -17.99 7.00
N ILE A 336 13.09 -18.15 6.23
CA ILE A 336 14.41 -18.52 6.76
C ILE A 336 14.91 -17.44 7.73
N ALA A 337 14.81 -16.16 7.37
CA ALA A 337 15.24 -15.07 8.23
C ALA A 337 14.47 -15.02 9.56
N LEU A 338 13.15 -15.27 9.53
CA LEU A 338 12.31 -15.35 10.74
C LEU A 338 12.65 -16.58 11.60
N ILE A 339 12.99 -17.72 11.00
CA ILE A 339 13.48 -18.89 11.75
C ILE A 339 14.80 -18.56 12.42
N CYS A 340 15.75 -17.96 11.70
CA CYS A 340 17.04 -17.54 12.26
C CYS A 340 16.85 -16.56 13.41
N GLU A 341 15.97 -15.59 13.26
CA GLU A 341 15.66 -14.63 14.31
C GLU A 341 14.99 -15.30 15.53
N ALA A 342 14.06 -16.23 15.31
CA ALA A 342 13.47 -16.99 16.42
C ALA A 342 14.53 -17.81 17.18
N VAL A 343 15.46 -18.44 16.46
CA VAL A 343 16.56 -19.22 17.06
C VAL A 343 17.52 -18.32 17.84
N ILE A 344 17.87 -17.15 17.30
CA ILE A 344 18.72 -16.17 18.00
C ILE A 344 18.02 -15.65 19.25
N GLY A 345 16.77 -15.19 19.12
CA GLY A 345 15.97 -14.69 20.24
C GLY A 345 15.82 -15.71 21.36
N SER A 346 15.79 -17.02 21.04
CA SER A 346 15.76 -18.08 22.05
C SER A 346 17.02 -18.18 22.93
N GLN A 347 18.15 -17.64 22.45
CA GLN A 347 19.45 -17.75 23.12
C GLN A 347 19.93 -16.44 23.76
N VAL A 348 19.37 -15.30 23.36
CA VAL A 348 19.84 -13.97 23.82
C VAL A 348 19.68 -13.78 25.33
N THR A 349 18.58 -14.28 25.91
CA THR A 349 18.26 -14.07 27.34
C THR A 349 19.29 -14.71 28.26
N ASP A 350 19.78 -15.90 27.91
CA ASP A 350 20.72 -16.68 28.73
C ASP A 350 22.19 -16.38 28.40
N ALA A 351 22.45 -15.58 27.36
CA ALA A 351 23.80 -15.24 26.94
C ALA A 351 24.41 -14.10 27.77
N THR A 352 25.72 -14.17 28.00
CA THR A 352 26.48 -13.14 28.73
C THR A 352 27.73 -12.70 27.97
N GLY A 353 28.23 -11.50 28.27
CA GLY A 353 29.45 -10.95 27.67
C GLY A 353 29.39 -10.85 26.13
N SER A 354 30.51 -11.11 25.47
CA SER A 354 30.65 -11.00 24.01
C SER A 354 29.68 -11.87 23.21
N ARG A 355 29.21 -12.99 23.79
CA ARG A 355 28.21 -13.86 23.15
C ARG A 355 26.86 -13.16 23.04
N LYS A 356 26.44 -12.43 24.09
CA LYS A 356 25.20 -11.67 24.07
C LYS A 356 25.23 -10.59 23.01
N ASP A 357 26.33 -9.85 22.93
CA ASP A 357 26.51 -8.79 21.92
C ASP A 357 26.45 -9.36 20.50
N SER A 358 27.11 -10.50 20.26
CA SER A 358 27.10 -11.18 18.95
C SER A 358 25.71 -11.64 18.55
N LEU A 359 24.94 -12.23 19.47
CA LEU A 359 23.56 -12.65 19.23
C LEU A 359 22.64 -11.45 18.98
N SER A 360 22.83 -10.35 19.72
CA SER A 360 22.05 -9.12 19.55
C SER A 360 22.26 -8.52 18.16
N ILE A 361 23.51 -8.45 17.70
CA ILE A 361 23.86 -7.99 16.35
C ILE A 361 23.25 -8.92 15.30
N ALA A 362 23.33 -10.24 15.49
CA ALA A 362 22.75 -11.20 14.56
C ALA A 362 21.23 -11.06 14.47
N GLY A 363 20.52 -10.85 15.58
CA GLY A 363 19.06 -10.66 15.58
C GLY A 363 18.65 -9.39 14.81
N VAL A 364 19.36 -8.28 15.06
CA VAL A 364 19.15 -7.04 14.29
C VAL A 364 19.41 -7.27 12.79
N PHE A 365 20.47 -8.00 12.44
CA PHE A 365 20.78 -8.33 11.06
C PHE A 365 19.62 -9.08 10.39
N PHE A 366 19.03 -10.09 11.04
CA PHE A 366 17.90 -10.82 10.44
C PHE A 366 16.64 -9.99 10.32
N LEU A 367 16.35 -9.10 11.28
CA LEU A 367 15.26 -8.13 11.15
C LEU A 367 15.47 -7.19 9.95
N PHE A 368 16.69 -6.70 9.77
CA PHE A 368 17.07 -5.88 8.61
C PHE A 368 16.95 -6.66 7.30
N LEU A 369 17.40 -7.91 7.30
CA LEU A 369 17.33 -8.80 6.15
C LEU A 369 15.88 -9.06 5.71
N VAL A 370 14.94 -9.23 6.64
CA VAL A 370 13.51 -9.30 6.33
C VAL A 370 13.04 -8.05 5.59
N SER A 371 13.44 -6.86 6.03
CA SER A 371 13.10 -5.59 5.36
C SER A 371 13.67 -5.50 3.94
N CYS A 372 14.93 -5.88 3.74
CA CYS A 372 15.56 -5.94 2.43
C CYS A 372 14.81 -6.87 1.48
N ILE A 373 14.53 -8.10 1.93
CA ILE A 373 13.87 -9.11 1.12
C ILE A 373 12.44 -8.68 0.79
N PHE A 374 11.70 -8.17 1.78
CA PHE A 374 10.35 -7.64 1.59
C PHE A 374 10.32 -6.55 0.53
N SER A 375 11.27 -5.62 0.59
CA SER A 375 11.40 -4.50 -0.34
C SER A 375 11.77 -4.92 -1.76
N CYS A 376 12.36 -6.10 -1.94
CA CYS A 376 12.62 -6.73 -3.24
C CYS A 376 11.59 -7.80 -3.64
N SER A 377 10.47 -7.91 -2.91
CA SER A 377 9.43 -8.90 -3.18
C SER A 377 8.03 -8.34 -2.91
N PHE A 378 7.42 -8.67 -1.78
CA PHE A 378 6.04 -8.34 -1.44
C PHE A 378 5.75 -6.84 -1.43
N GLY A 379 6.69 -6.00 -0.97
CA GLY A 379 6.51 -4.56 -0.85
C GLY A 379 5.98 -3.93 -2.15
N PRO A 380 6.78 -3.89 -3.22
CA PRO A 380 6.33 -3.33 -4.49
C PRO A 380 5.37 -4.26 -5.25
N ILE A 381 5.58 -5.58 -5.24
CA ILE A 381 4.81 -6.50 -6.09
C ILE A 381 3.36 -6.62 -5.64
N SER A 382 3.06 -6.50 -4.35
CA SER A 382 1.68 -6.63 -3.86
C SER A 382 0.75 -5.57 -4.46
N TRP A 383 1.24 -4.33 -4.59
CA TRP A 383 0.50 -3.24 -5.21
C TRP A 383 0.44 -3.38 -6.73
N VAL A 384 1.58 -3.67 -7.36
CA VAL A 384 1.67 -3.81 -8.82
C VAL A 384 0.77 -4.96 -9.30
N TYR A 385 0.91 -6.14 -8.72
CA TYR A 385 0.13 -7.32 -9.09
C TYR A 385 -1.37 -7.10 -8.90
N ALA A 386 -1.79 -6.53 -7.76
CA ALA A 386 -3.19 -6.24 -7.50
C ALA A 386 -3.77 -5.23 -8.51
N SER A 387 -2.96 -4.26 -8.99
CA SER A 387 -3.39 -3.28 -9.99
C SER A 387 -3.47 -3.85 -11.41
N GLU A 388 -2.59 -4.79 -11.77
CA GLU A 388 -2.53 -5.42 -13.09
C GLU A 388 -3.69 -6.38 -13.32
N ILE A 389 -4.04 -7.19 -12.32
CA ILE A 389 -5.09 -8.21 -12.45
C ILE A 389 -6.49 -7.67 -12.27
N MET A 390 -6.67 -6.44 -11.80
CA MET A 390 -8.01 -5.91 -11.51
C MET A 390 -8.63 -5.31 -12.78
N PRO A 391 -9.76 -5.86 -13.27
CA PRO A 391 -10.37 -5.39 -14.49
C PRO A 391 -11.00 -4.03 -14.27
N LEU A 392 -11.05 -3.24 -15.34
CA LEU A 392 -11.51 -1.86 -15.30
C LEU A 392 -12.90 -1.73 -14.65
N SER A 393 -13.85 -2.59 -15.04
CA SER A 393 -15.24 -2.57 -14.57
C SER A 393 -15.41 -2.67 -13.05
N ILE A 394 -14.46 -3.27 -12.34
CA ILE A 394 -14.48 -3.39 -10.89
C ILE A 394 -13.23 -2.80 -10.22
N ARG A 395 -12.39 -2.04 -10.96
CA ARG A 395 -11.07 -1.61 -10.47
C ARG A 395 -11.16 -0.83 -9.17
N GLY A 396 -12.00 0.19 -9.11
CA GLY A 396 -12.18 1.00 -7.90
C GLY A 396 -12.64 0.17 -6.70
N ARG A 397 -13.73 -0.60 -6.84
CA ARG A 397 -14.34 -1.38 -5.76
C ARG A 397 -13.49 -2.59 -5.35
N GLY A 398 -12.88 -3.26 -6.33
CA GLY A 398 -12.05 -4.44 -6.12
C GLY A 398 -10.74 -4.10 -5.44
N SER A 399 -10.08 -3.00 -5.86
CA SER A 399 -8.91 -2.48 -5.15
C SER A 399 -9.26 -2.00 -3.74
N ALA A 400 -10.38 -1.29 -3.56
CA ALA A 400 -10.88 -0.88 -2.25
C ALA A 400 -11.08 -2.08 -1.31
N PHE A 401 -11.71 -3.16 -1.80
CA PHE A 401 -11.92 -4.38 -1.04
C PHE A 401 -10.60 -5.11 -0.73
N ALA A 402 -9.74 -5.32 -1.73
CA ALA A 402 -8.47 -6.01 -1.55
C ALA A 402 -7.55 -5.28 -0.55
N THR A 403 -7.47 -3.96 -0.63
CA THR A 403 -6.69 -3.14 0.31
C THR A 403 -7.36 -3.08 1.70
N GLY A 404 -8.66 -2.80 1.77
CA GLY A 404 -9.36 -2.71 3.06
C GLY A 404 -9.37 -4.03 3.84
N ILE A 405 -9.74 -5.13 3.18
CA ILE A 405 -9.89 -6.45 3.81
C ILE A 405 -8.57 -7.22 3.82
N GLY A 406 -7.85 -7.25 2.71
CA GLY A 406 -6.61 -8.03 2.60
C GLY A 406 -5.44 -7.38 3.33
N ASN A 407 -5.32 -6.04 3.29
CA ASN A 407 -4.21 -5.33 3.92
C ASN A 407 -4.60 -4.82 5.32
N TRP A 408 -5.52 -3.86 5.38
CA TRP A 408 -5.76 -3.08 6.61
C TRP A 408 -6.45 -3.87 7.71
N LEU A 409 -7.41 -4.75 7.38
CA LEU A 409 -8.07 -5.57 8.39
C LEU A 409 -7.09 -6.58 8.99
N VAL A 410 -6.27 -7.23 8.17
CA VAL A 410 -5.23 -8.15 8.64
C VAL A 410 -4.17 -7.40 9.46
N SER A 411 -3.76 -6.21 9.01
CA SER A 411 -2.87 -5.31 9.75
C SER A 411 -3.44 -4.92 11.11
N THR A 412 -4.75 -4.68 11.20
CA THR A 412 -5.44 -4.34 12.46
C THR A 412 -5.31 -5.47 13.48
N VAL A 413 -5.55 -6.71 13.04
CA VAL A 413 -5.41 -7.90 13.89
C VAL A 413 -3.98 -8.02 14.42
N TRP A 414 -2.98 -7.98 13.54
CA TRP A 414 -1.58 -8.12 13.96
C TRP A 414 -1.09 -6.95 14.79
N SER A 415 -1.52 -5.72 14.49
CA SER A 415 -1.18 -4.55 15.29
C SER A 415 -1.68 -4.71 16.73
N GLN A 416 -2.89 -5.23 16.94
CA GLN A 416 -3.42 -5.46 18.28
C GLN A 416 -2.73 -6.63 19.00
N VAL A 417 -2.53 -7.75 18.31
CA VAL A 417 -2.11 -9.02 18.92
C VAL A 417 -0.60 -9.07 19.15
N SER A 418 0.21 -8.41 18.32
CA SER A 418 1.67 -8.53 18.37
C SER A 418 2.31 -8.17 19.70
N PRO A 419 2.02 -7.03 20.37
CA PRO A 419 2.64 -6.73 21.66
C PRO A 419 2.27 -7.76 22.73
N ILE A 420 1.04 -8.30 22.69
CA ILE A 420 0.57 -9.36 23.58
C ILE A 420 1.32 -10.66 23.31
N GLY A 421 1.45 -11.06 22.03
CA GLY A 421 2.16 -12.27 21.61
C GLY A 421 3.65 -12.21 21.91
N LEU A 422 4.31 -11.08 21.62
CA LEU A 422 5.72 -10.86 21.94
C LEU A 422 5.97 -10.90 23.45
N GLY A 423 5.07 -10.35 24.26
CA GLY A 423 5.16 -10.44 25.72
C GLY A 423 4.93 -11.85 26.27
N ALA A 424 3.97 -12.59 25.72
CA ALA A 424 3.57 -13.90 26.24
C ALA A 424 4.47 -15.06 25.77
N ILE A 425 4.89 -15.04 24.51
CA ILE A 425 5.62 -16.16 23.88
C ILE A 425 6.96 -15.75 23.25
N SER A 426 7.36 -14.48 23.35
CA SER A 426 8.67 -13.96 22.93
C SER A 426 9.05 -14.41 21.52
N TYR A 427 10.25 -14.96 21.31
CA TYR A 427 10.77 -15.44 20.03
C TYR A 427 9.86 -16.49 19.36
N LYS A 428 9.01 -17.20 20.11
CA LYS A 428 8.08 -18.17 19.52
C LYS A 428 7.01 -17.51 18.67
N PHE A 429 6.75 -16.22 18.86
CA PHE A 429 5.78 -15.45 18.08
C PHE A 429 6.11 -15.47 16.57
N TYR A 430 7.40 -15.42 16.21
CA TYR A 430 7.83 -15.48 14.81
C TYR A 430 7.41 -16.78 14.10
N PHE A 431 7.28 -17.90 14.84
CA PHE A 431 6.88 -19.17 14.24
C PHE A 431 5.44 -19.18 13.71
N ILE A 432 4.58 -18.24 14.15
CA ILE A 432 3.23 -18.09 13.60
C ILE A 432 3.31 -17.64 12.13
N PHE A 433 4.15 -16.65 11.83
CA PHE A 433 4.39 -16.19 10.46
C PHE A 433 5.12 -17.25 9.62
N VAL A 434 6.09 -17.95 10.21
CA VAL A 434 6.79 -19.08 9.56
C VAL A 434 5.81 -20.17 9.15
N ALA A 435 4.94 -20.62 10.06
CA ALA A 435 3.95 -21.65 9.79
C ALA A 435 2.99 -21.22 8.68
N TRP A 436 2.47 -19.98 8.75
CA TRP A 436 1.63 -19.44 7.69
C TRP A 436 2.34 -19.38 6.35
N ASN A 437 3.58 -18.90 6.31
CA ASN A 437 4.33 -18.76 5.07
C ASN A 437 4.62 -20.12 4.42
N ILE A 438 4.94 -21.15 5.21
CA ILE A 438 5.19 -22.51 4.71
C ILE A 438 3.90 -23.21 4.29
N CYS A 439 2.85 -23.15 5.12
CA CYS A 439 1.63 -23.93 4.92
C CYS A 439 0.61 -23.27 3.99
N VAL A 440 0.62 -21.93 3.89
CA VAL A 440 -0.41 -21.17 3.16
C VAL A 440 0.22 -20.32 2.06
N THR A 441 1.10 -19.38 2.38
CA THR A 441 1.62 -18.41 1.40
C THR A 441 2.38 -19.10 0.27
N LEU A 442 3.37 -19.93 0.60
CA LEU A 442 4.24 -20.57 -0.39
C LEU A 442 3.47 -21.51 -1.34
N PRO A 443 2.64 -22.45 -0.85
CA PRO A 443 1.83 -23.30 -1.73
C PRO A 443 0.85 -22.48 -2.58
N THR A 444 0.22 -21.46 -2.02
CA THR A 444 -0.77 -20.66 -2.76
C THR A 444 -0.11 -19.88 -3.90
N ILE A 445 1.03 -19.24 -3.65
CA ILE A 445 1.77 -18.52 -4.71
C ILE A 445 2.32 -19.50 -5.75
N PHE A 446 2.69 -20.72 -5.34
CA PHE A 446 3.19 -21.72 -6.26
C PHE A 446 2.07 -22.32 -7.13
N PHE A 447 0.94 -22.73 -6.58
CA PHE A 447 -0.09 -23.45 -7.34
C PHE A 447 -1.18 -22.57 -7.93
N VAL A 448 -1.48 -21.42 -7.33
CA VAL A 448 -2.66 -20.61 -7.67
C VAL A 448 -2.31 -19.35 -8.44
N PHE A 449 -1.25 -18.64 -8.04
CA PHE A 449 -0.92 -17.34 -8.62
C PHE A 449 -0.47 -17.45 -10.08
N LYS A 450 -1.01 -16.58 -10.92
CA LYS A 450 -0.67 -16.48 -12.34
C LYS A 450 0.38 -15.38 -12.57
N GLU A 451 1.30 -15.62 -13.50
CA GLU A 451 2.32 -14.63 -13.89
C GLU A 451 1.73 -13.60 -14.85
N THR A 452 1.99 -12.32 -14.59
CA THR A 452 1.47 -11.17 -15.39
C THR A 452 2.57 -10.45 -16.16
N LYS A 453 3.84 -10.86 -15.99
CA LYS A 453 4.98 -10.23 -16.66
C LYS A 453 4.77 -10.12 -18.17
N GLN A 454 4.92 -8.89 -18.68
CA GLN A 454 4.90 -8.56 -20.12
C GLN A 454 3.60 -8.95 -20.85
N LEU A 455 2.52 -9.16 -20.11
CA LEU A 455 1.20 -9.32 -20.70
C LEU A 455 0.51 -7.96 -20.82
N THR A 456 -0.23 -7.76 -21.91
CA THR A 456 -1.17 -6.63 -22.02
C THR A 456 -2.37 -6.85 -21.08
N LEU A 457 -3.17 -5.81 -20.85
CA LEU A 457 -4.36 -5.94 -20.00
C LEU A 457 -5.38 -6.93 -20.59
N GLU A 458 -5.46 -7.00 -21.92
CA GLU A 458 -6.32 -7.92 -22.67
C GLU A 458 -5.82 -9.37 -22.57
N GLU A 459 -4.50 -9.58 -22.62
CA GLU A 459 -3.90 -10.90 -22.40
C GLU A 459 -4.08 -11.37 -20.97
N ILE A 460 -4.01 -10.45 -19.99
CA ILE A 460 -4.40 -10.74 -18.59
C ILE A 460 -5.89 -11.07 -18.52
N ASP A 461 -6.74 -10.44 -19.33
CA ASP A 461 -8.15 -10.77 -19.33
C ASP A 461 -8.39 -12.22 -19.75
N LEU A 462 -7.76 -12.65 -20.85
CA LEU A 462 -7.76 -14.03 -21.34
C LEU A 462 -7.17 -15.01 -20.32
N LEU A 463 -6.07 -14.62 -19.65
CA LEU A 463 -5.40 -15.43 -18.63
C LEU A 463 -6.35 -15.82 -17.48
N PHE A 464 -7.32 -14.96 -17.14
CA PHE A 464 -8.31 -15.19 -16.09
C PHE A 464 -9.67 -15.65 -16.62
N GLY A 465 -9.79 -15.91 -17.92
CA GLY A 465 -10.99 -16.46 -18.55
C GLY A 465 -12.08 -15.42 -18.85
N ASP A 466 -11.74 -14.13 -18.88
CA ASP A 466 -12.62 -13.15 -19.52
C ASP A 466 -12.41 -13.23 -21.04
N ARG A 467 -13.51 -13.16 -21.79
CA ARG A 467 -13.43 -12.98 -23.24
C ARG A 467 -13.00 -11.54 -23.49
N ALA A 468 -11.96 -11.34 -24.31
CA ALA A 468 -11.55 -10.02 -24.75
C ALA A 468 -12.79 -9.24 -25.20
N LEU A 469 -13.02 -8.07 -24.59
CA LEU A 469 -14.16 -7.20 -24.92
C LEU A 469 -14.13 -6.89 -26.43
N GLY A 470 -15.04 -7.51 -27.18
CA GLY A 470 -15.14 -7.29 -28.63
C GLY A 470 -15.89 -8.36 -29.44
N THR A 471 -16.08 -9.58 -28.94
CA THR A 471 -16.91 -10.58 -29.65
C THR A 471 -18.16 -10.94 -28.86
N LEU A 472 -19.30 -10.55 -29.43
CA LEU A 472 -20.62 -11.07 -29.07
C LEU A 472 -20.58 -12.61 -29.01
N PRO A 473 -21.43 -13.25 -28.18
CA PRO A 473 -21.50 -14.72 -28.15
C PRO A 473 -21.79 -15.28 -29.54
N GLU A 474 -20.94 -16.18 -30.04
CA GLU A 474 -21.10 -16.93 -31.31
C GLU A 474 -22.39 -17.77 -31.39
N ASN A 475 -23.22 -17.80 -30.35
CA ASN A 475 -24.46 -18.58 -30.32
C ASN A 475 -25.64 -17.92 -31.07
N LEU A 476 -25.39 -16.92 -31.93
CA LEU A 476 -26.42 -16.32 -32.79
C LEU A 476 -26.12 -16.41 -34.30
N ASN A 477 -24.97 -16.93 -34.74
CA ASN A 477 -24.65 -17.04 -36.18
C ASN A 477 -24.70 -18.46 -36.75
N ASP A 478 -24.86 -19.51 -35.95
CA ASP A 478 -24.91 -20.89 -36.49
C ASP A 478 -26.18 -21.18 -37.31
N LYS A 479 -27.19 -20.31 -37.26
CA LYS A 479 -28.39 -20.42 -38.11
C LYS A 479 -28.30 -19.62 -39.42
N GLU A 480 -27.62 -18.48 -39.45
CA GLU A 480 -27.53 -17.66 -40.67
C GLU A 480 -26.40 -18.11 -41.62
N VAL A 481 -25.34 -18.76 -41.11
CA VAL A 481 -24.27 -19.36 -41.94
C VAL A 481 -24.75 -20.67 -42.61
N ALA A 482 -25.75 -21.35 -42.03
CA ALA A 482 -26.34 -22.54 -42.63
C ALA A 482 -27.26 -22.22 -43.83
N GLU A 483 -27.93 -21.06 -43.83
CA GLU A 483 -28.83 -20.66 -44.91
C GLU A 483 -28.11 -20.02 -46.11
N THR A 484 -26.96 -19.36 -45.92
CA THR A 484 -26.17 -18.82 -47.04
C THR A 484 -25.39 -19.87 -47.84
N HIS A 485 -25.22 -21.09 -47.32
CA HIS A 485 -24.55 -22.18 -48.03
C HIS A 485 -25.47 -23.10 -48.84
N GLN A 486 -26.80 -22.90 -48.81
CA GLN A 486 -27.74 -23.64 -49.67
C GLN A 486 -28.15 -22.91 -50.95
N GLU A 487 -28.06 -21.57 -51.02
CA GLU A 487 -28.50 -20.82 -52.22
C GLU A 487 -27.44 -20.66 -53.32
N THR A 488 -26.18 -21.03 -53.10
CA THR A 488 -25.13 -20.94 -54.13
C THR A 488 -24.85 -22.23 -54.90
N LYS A 489 -25.76 -23.23 -54.86
CA LYS A 489 -25.59 -24.50 -55.61
C LYS A 489 -26.58 -24.73 -56.76
N TYR A 490 -27.49 -23.80 -57.05
CA TYR A 490 -28.33 -23.84 -58.26
C TYR A 490 -28.61 -22.43 -58.79
N ALA A 491 -27.63 -21.83 -59.47
CA ALA A 491 -27.82 -20.76 -60.44
C ALA A 491 -26.65 -20.76 -61.43
#